data_AF-A0A7C6V3N0-F1
#
_entry.id   AF-A0A7C6V3N0-F1
#
_cell.length_a   1.000
_cell.length_b   1.000
_cell.length_c   1.000
_cell.angle_alpha   90.00
_cell.angle_beta   90.00
_cell.angle_gamma   90.00
#
_symmetry.space_group_name_H-M   'P 1'
#
loop_
_entity.id
_entity.type
_entity.pdbx_description
1 polymer ?
#
loop_
_entity_poly.entity_id
_entity_poly.type
_entity_poly.pdbx_seq_one_letter_code
_entity_poly.pdbx_strand_id
1 'polypeptide(L)' 'MTIGEKMHQTLASLESAAANLKTFALDAQDQTAKQMFSSFANQLEGITQGLRGRVNYIEQQEPQYKVMQPQQQQQRK' A
#
# COMPACT_ATOMS: atom_id res chain seq x y z
N MET A 1 1.03 11.60 12.97
CA MET A 1 0.98 10.34 12.21
C MET A 1 -0.40 9.73 12.29
N THR A 2 -1.17 9.83 11.22
CA THR A 2 -2.55 9.37 11.11
C THR A 2 -2.62 7.86 10.87
N ILE A 3 -3.81 7.27 10.87
CA ILE A 3 -3.95 5.85 10.51
C ILE A 3 -3.66 5.69 9.02
N GLY A 4 -4.14 6.61 8.18
CA GLY A 4 -3.80 6.66 6.76
C GLY A 4 -2.29 6.69 6.52
N GLU A 5 -1.57 7.56 7.21
CA GLU A 5 -0.10 7.66 7.09
C GLU A 5 0.63 6.36 7.50
N LYS A 6 0.20 5.70 8.58
CA LYS A 6 0.76 4.39 8.99
C LYS A 6 0.50 3.30 7.94
N MET A 7 -0.67 3.34 7.31
CA MET A 7 -1.02 2.36 6.29
C MET A 7 -0.29 2.60 4.97
N HIS A 8 -0.03 3.86 4.59
CA HIS A 8 0.86 4.18 3.46
C HIS A 8 2.28 3.68 3.67
N GLN A 9 2.84 3.84 4.88
CA GLN A 9 4.15 3.27 5.21
C GLN A 9 4.15 1.73 5.10
N THR A 10 3.05 1.10 5.52
CA THR A 10 2.87 -0.35 5.38
C THR A 10 2.81 -0.76 3.91
N LEU A 11 2.06 -0.04 3.08
CA LEU A 11 2.00 -0.27 1.63
C LEU A 11 3.38 -0.21 0.97
N ALA A 12 4.16 0.83 1.27
CA ALA A 12 5.52 0.97 0.74
C ALA A 12 6.43 -0.21 1.16
N SER A 13 6.26 -0.70 2.39
CA SER A 13 7.01 -1.86 2.89
C SER A 13 6.60 -3.16 2.18
N LEU A 14 5.31 -3.36 1.91
CA LEU A 14 4.80 -4.52 1.17
C LEU A 14 5.25 -4.50 -0.30
N GLU A 15 5.23 -3.33 -0.94
CA GLU A 15 5.71 -3.15 -2.31
C GLU A 15 7.20 -3.45 -2.43
N SER A 16 7.99 -2.97 -1.46
CA SER A 16 9.43 -3.27 -1.37
C SER A 16 9.68 -4.77 -1.16
N ALA A 17 8.89 -5.42 -0.30
CA ALA A 17 8.98 -6.86 -0.07
C ALA A 17 8.62 -7.68 -1.33
N ALA A 18 7.56 -7.28 -2.05
CA ALA A 18 7.17 -7.91 -3.31
C ALA A 18 8.27 -7.78 -4.38
N ALA A 19 8.89 -6.60 -4.49
CA ALA A 19 10.02 -6.39 -5.38
C ALA A 19 11.22 -7.29 -5.03
N ASN A 20 11.57 -7.37 -3.73
CA ASN A 20 12.65 -8.24 -3.27
C ASN A 20 12.38 -9.72 -3.60
N LEU A 21 11.15 -10.19 -3.43
CA LEU A 21 10.78 -11.57 -3.78
C LEU A 21 10.90 -11.84 -5.29
N LYS A 22 10.53 -10.87 -6.13
CA LYS A 22 10.77 -10.99 -7.58
C LYS A 22 12.26 -11.08 -7.89
N THR A 23 13.10 -10.29 -7.24
CA THR A 23 14.55 -10.39 -7.37
C THR A 23 15.07 -11.76 -6.92
N PHE A 24 14.60 -12.29 -5.78
CA PHE A 24 14.97 -13.63 -5.33
C PHE A 24 14.54 -14.73 -6.29
N ALA A 25 13.38 -14.57 -6.94
CA ALA A 25 12.93 -15.48 -8.00
C ALA A 25 13.83 -15.43 -9.25
N LEU A 26 14.39 -14.27 -9.57
CA LEU A 26 15.34 -14.10 -10.68
C LEU A 26 16.71 -14.71 -10.34
N ASP A 27 17.19 -14.50 -9.13
CA ASP A 27 18.51 -14.95 -8.67
C ASP A 27 18.56 -16.43 -8.29
N ALA A 28 17.42 -17.02 -7.92
CA ALA A 28 17.34 -18.42 -7.55
C ALA A 28 17.78 -19.33 -8.71
N GLN A 29 18.58 -20.36 -8.43
CA GLN A 29 18.94 -21.38 -9.42
C GLN A 29 17.94 -22.55 -9.43
N ASP A 30 17.39 -22.89 -8.26
CA ASP A 30 16.41 -23.96 -8.11
C ASP A 30 15.03 -23.54 -8.66
N GLN A 31 14.47 -24.37 -9.54
CA GLN A 31 13.20 -24.07 -10.21
C GLN A 31 12.01 -24.00 -9.25
N THR A 32 12.04 -24.79 -8.17
CA THR A 32 10.98 -24.78 -7.15
C THR A 32 11.01 -23.47 -6.37
N ALA A 33 12.20 -23.00 -5.98
CA ALA A 33 12.39 -21.72 -5.32
C ALA A 33 11.95 -20.54 -6.20
N LYS A 34 12.25 -20.57 -7.50
CA LYS A 34 11.75 -19.55 -8.46
C LYS A 34 10.23 -19.45 -8.44
N GLN A 35 9.54 -20.58 -8.53
CA GLN A 35 8.08 -20.64 -8.52
C GLN A 35 7.51 -20.17 -7.17
N MET A 36 8.14 -20.57 -6.07
CA MET A 36 7.73 -20.20 -4.72
C MET A 36 7.84 -18.68 -4.50
N PHE A 37 9.00 -18.07 -4.80
CA PHE A 37 9.18 -16.63 -4.65
C PHE A 37 8.27 -15.82 -5.57
N SER A 38 8.05 -16.29 -6.81
CA SER A 38 7.07 -15.67 -7.72
C SER A 38 5.65 -15.74 -7.17
N SER A 39 5.24 -16.87 -6.59
CA SER A 39 3.94 -17.03 -5.95
C SER A 39 3.78 -16.10 -4.74
N PHE A 40 4.80 -15.98 -3.90
CA PHE A 40 4.78 -15.06 -2.76
C PHE A 40 4.71 -13.60 -3.19
N ALA A 41 5.45 -13.21 -4.22
CA ALA A 41 5.35 -11.87 -4.79
C ALA A 41 3.92 -11.56 -5.26
N ASN A 42 3.27 -12.48 -5.99
CA ASN A 42 1.89 -12.31 -6.46
C ASN A 42 0.88 -12.21 -5.30
N GLN A 43 1.06 -12.99 -4.24
CA GLN A 43 0.22 -12.90 -3.05
C GLN A 43 0.36 -11.54 -2.37
N LEU A 44 1.59 -11.04 -2.23
CA LEU A 44 1.88 -9.72 -1.69
C LEU A 44 1.28 -8.59 -2.53
N GLU A 45 1.32 -8.70 -3.86
CA GLU A 45 0.65 -7.74 -4.75
C GLU A 45 -0.86 -7.72 -4.53
N GLY A 46 -1.50 -8.88 -4.40
CA GLY A 46 -2.92 -8.97 -4.09
C GLY A 46 -3.28 -8.31 -2.75
N ILE A 47 -2.50 -8.58 -1.70
CA ILE A 47 -2.66 -7.93 -0.39
C ILE A 47 -2.49 -6.41 -0.51
N THR A 48 -1.47 -5.96 -1.24
CA THR A 48 -1.17 -4.55 -1.46
C THR A 48 -2.34 -3.84 -2.14
N GLN A 49 -2.93 -4.44 -3.18
CA GLN A 49 -4.10 -3.89 -3.85
C GLN A 49 -5.31 -3.76 -2.91
N GLY A 50 -5.60 -4.79 -2.12
CA GLY A 50 -6.66 -4.74 -1.12
C GLY A 50 -6.43 -3.66 -0.06
N LEU A 51 -5.19 -3.53 0.42
CA LEU A 51 -4.82 -2.54 1.42
C LEU A 51 -4.91 -1.12 0.86
N ARG A 52 -4.49 -0.87 -0.39
CA ARG A 52 -4.65 0.43 -1.09
C ARG A 52 -6.11 0.89 -1.10
N GLY A 53 -7.03 -0.01 -1.42
CA GLY A 53 -8.47 0.30 -1.38
C GLY A 53 -8.94 0.74 0.01
N ARG A 54 -8.41 0.10 1.08
CA ARG A 54 -8.73 0.45 2.46
C ARG A 54 -8.13 1.78 2.90
N VAL A 55 -6.91 2.10 2.47
CA VAL A 55 -6.25 3.38 2.76
C VAL A 55 -7.08 4.53 2.22
N ASN A 56 -7.47 4.48 0.95
CA ASN A 56 -8.29 5.52 0.32
C ASN A 56 -9.60 5.77 1.10
N TYR A 57 -10.24 4.72 1.60
CA TYR A 57 -11.45 4.83 2.41
C TYR A 57 -11.19 5.48 3.78
N ILE A 58 -10.10 5.09 4.45
CA ILE A 58 -9.77 5.61 5.79
C ILE A 58 -9.38 7.07 5.71
N GLU A 59 -8.58 7.46 4.72
CA GLU A 59 -8.16 8.86 4.53
C GLU A 59 -9.35 9.81 4.36
N GLN A 60 -10.39 9.40 3.65
CA GLN A 60 -11.63 10.17 3.51
C GLN A 60 -12.38 10.35 4.84
N GLN A 61 -12.17 9.46 5.80
CA GLN A 61 -12.82 9.51 7.10
C GLN A 61 -12.06 10.31 8.14
N GLU A 62 -10.79 10.64 7.88
CA GLU A 62 -9.95 11.34 8.84
C GLU A 62 -10.38 12.81 9.04
N PRO A 63 -10.34 13.30 10.29
CA PRO A 63 -10.79 14.64 10.63
C PRO A 63 -10.03 15.73 9.86
N GLN A 64 -8.74 15.53 9.57
CA GLN A 64 -7.94 16.47 8.77
C GLN A 64 -8.41 16.63 7.31
N TYR A 65 -8.88 15.56 6.67
CA TYR A 65 -9.53 15.65 5.35
C TYR A 65 -10.88 16.39 5.46
N LYS A 66 -11.60 16.16 6.56
CA LYS A 66 -12.87 16.82 6.87
C LYS A 66 -12.73 18.29 7.28
N VAL A 67 -11.62 18.75 7.87
CA VAL A 67 -11.40 20.18 8.20
C VAL A 67 -10.84 21.01 7.03
N MET A 68 -10.19 20.40 6.03
CA MET A 68 -9.84 21.11 4.79
C MET A 68 -11.07 21.51 3.96
N GLN A 69 -12.17 20.77 4.03
CA GLN A 69 -13.41 21.04 3.29
C GLN A 69 -14.22 22.28 3.77
N PRO A 70 -14.39 22.56 5.08
CA PRO A 70 -15.17 23.71 5.54
C PRO A 70 -14.48 25.07 5.34
N GLN A 71 -13.15 25.15 5.17
CA GLN A 71 -12.46 26.44 5.06
C GLN A 71 -12.55 27.10 3.67
N GLN A 72 -12.91 26.38 2.61
CA GLN A 72 -13.08 26.98 1.28
C GLN A 72 -14.43 27.69 1.06
N GLN A 73 -15.43 27.46 1.93
CA GLN A 73 -16.74 28.10 1.81
C GLN A 73 -16.86 29.44 2.54
N GLN A 74 -15.92 29.78 3.43
CA GLN A 74 -16.03 30.98 4.27
C GLN A 74 -15.24 32.20 3.75
N GLN A 75 -14.39 32.04 2.73
CA GLN A 75 -13.74 33.16 2.02
C GLN A 75 -14.55 33.68 0.82
N ARG A 76 -15.76 33.15 0.57
CA ARG A 76 -16.70 33.64 -0.47
C ARG A 76 -17.97 34.26 0.12
N LYS A 77 -17.85 34.92 1.29
CA LYS A 77 -18.90 35.80 1.82
C LYS A 77 -18.36 37.20 2.04
#